data_AF-A0A8D0H8B5-F1
#
_entry.id   AF-A0A8D0H8B5-F1
#
_cell.length_a   1.000
_cell.length_b   1.000
_cell.length_c   1.000
_cell.angle_alpha   90.00
_cell.angle_beta   90.00
_cell.angle_gamma   90.00
#
_symmetry.space_group_name_H-M   'P 1'
#
loop_
_entity.id
_entity.type
_entity.pdbx_description
1 polymer ?
#
loop_
_entity_poly.entity_id
_entity_poly.type
_entity_poly.pdbx_seq_one_letter_code
_entity_poly.pdbx_strand_id
1 'polypeptide(L)'
;MSLHEMFPAVHAAEMAVQRNPHSWEAWQTLGRAQLGLGEVVLAIRSFQVSLHIYPVNPELWKEDLSWARKLHEQKKKAAEAKATQEGAEEIAVAQELIPDYDFESDEIVAVCAAIAEKEKTASATTKTVVIVSASGTVETRTEKEECATTPDDTVFIKAR
;
A
#
# COMPACT_ATOMS: atom_id res chain seq x y z
N MET A 1 31.04 -9.62 23.57
CA MET A 1 30.19 -10.74 23.10
C MET A 1 29.94 -10.53 21.62
N SER A 2 30.35 -11.47 20.76
CA SER A 2 30.30 -11.33 19.31
C SER A 2 28.85 -11.34 18.80
N LEU A 3 28.43 -10.28 18.10
CA LEU A 3 27.13 -10.15 17.43
C LEU A 3 26.91 -11.16 16.29
N HIS A 4 27.90 -12.00 15.97
CA HIS A 4 27.89 -12.87 14.80
C HIS A 4 27.22 -14.25 15.02
N GLU A 5 26.92 -14.62 16.27
CA GLU A 5 26.40 -15.97 16.61
C GLU A 5 24.90 -16.02 16.92
N MET A 6 24.19 -14.91 16.69
CA MET A 6 22.79 -14.76 17.08
C MET A 6 21.84 -15.71 16.33
N PHE A 7 22.09 -15.92 15.02
CA PHE A 7 21.32 -16.86 14.21
C PHE A 7 21.56 -18.32 14.62
N PRO A 8 22.81 -18.79 14.82
CA PRO A 8 23.07 -20.10 15.41
C PRO A 8 22.39 -20.33 16.75
N ALA A 9 22.34 -19.33 17.64
CA ALA A 9 21.74 -19.46 18.96
C ALA A 9 20.22 -19.70 18.89
N VAL A 10 19.51 -18.93 18.06
CA VAL A 10 18.07 -19.13 17.85
C VAL A 10 17.82 -20.51 17.23
N HIS A 11 18.59 -20.88 16.20
CA HIS A 11 18.42 -22.17 15.54
C HIS A 11 18.64 -23.35 16.50
N ALA A 12 19.68 -23.31 17.33
CA ALA A 12 19.93 -24.35 18.33
C ALA A 12 18.80 -24.43 19.37
N ALA A 13 18.28 -23.29 19.81
CA ALA A 13 17.17 -23.24 20.76
C ALA A 13 15.85 -23.75 20.16
N GLU A 14 15.56 -23.41 18.90
CA GLU A 14 14.41 -23.95 18.16
C GLU A 14 14.51 -25.47 18.03
N MET A 15 15.70 -25.99 17.73
CA MET A 15 15.92 -27.43 17.68
C MET A 15 15.70 -28.09 19.04
N ALA A 16 16.12 -27.46 20.14
CA ALA A 16 15.88 -27.96 21.49
C ALA A 16 14.37 -28.06 21.80
N VAL A 17 13.61 -27.04 21.42
CA VAL A 17 12.14 -27.03 21.57
C VAL A 17 11.48 -28.09 20.70
N GLN A 18 11.93 -28.28 19.46
CA GLN A 18 11.42 -29.35 18.58
C GLN A 18 11.68 -30.75 19.15
N ARG A 19 12.85 -30.96 19.77
CA ARG A 19 13.22 -32.24 20.38
C ARG A 19 12.45 -32.52 21.67
N ASN A 20 12.22 -31.49 22.48
CA ASN A 20 11.43 -31.62 23.70
C ASN A 20 10.50 -30.40 23.89
N PRO A 21 9.27 -30.46 23.34
CA PRO A 21 8.31 -29.37 23.44
C PRO A 21 7.81 -29.09 24.86
N HIS A 22 8.00 -30.03 25.79
CA HIS A 22 7.60 -29.91 27.20
C HIS A 22 8.75 -29.49 28.12
N SER A 23 9.93 -29.16 27.58
CA SER A 23 11.04 -28.61 28.36
C SER A 23 10.87 -27.11 28.55
N TRP A 24 10.61 -26.67 29.78
CA TRP A 24 10.53 -25.24 30.10
C TRP A 24 11.87 -24.52 29.85
N GLU A 25 13.01 -25.19 30.08
CA GLU A 25 14.36 -24.65 29.83
C GLU A 25 14.63 -24.39 28.36
N ALA A 26 14.13 -25.27 27.47
CA ALA A 26 14.27 -25.09 26.03
C ALA A 26 13.50 -23.84 25.56
N TRP A 27 12.27 -23.65 26.06
CA TRP A 27 11.47 -22.46 25.78
C TRP A 27 12.07 -21.19 26.39
N GLN A 28 12.66 -21.25 27.58
CA GLN A 28 13.38 -20.12 28.19
C GLN A 28 14.60 -19.73 27.33
N THR A 29 15.38 -20.72 26.91
CA THR A 29 16.56 -20.52 26.05
C THR A 29 16.17 -19.90 24.71
N LEU A 30 15.08 -20.38 24.09
CA LEU A 30 14.54 -19.82 22.86
C LEU A 30 14.14 -18.35 23.04
N GLY A 31 13.46 -18.02 24.13
CA GLY A 31 13.10 -16.64 24.45
C GLY A 31 14.32 -15.73 24.61
N ARG A 32 15.38 -16.20 25.30
CA ARG A 32 16.63 -15.46 25.47
C ARG A 32 17.37 -15.24 24.15
N ALA A 33 17.44 -16.26 23.30
CA ALA A 33 18.04 -16.15 21.97
C ALA A 33 17.27 -15.16 21.09
N GLN A 34 15.93 -15.21 21.11
CA GLN A 34 15.06 -14.27 20.39
C GLN A 34 15.20 -12.83 20.91
N LEU A 35 15.35 -12.62 22.22
CA LEU A 35 15.66 -11.29 22.77
C LEU A 35 17.01 -10.77 22.31
N GLY A 36 18.02 -11.65 22.25
CA GLY A 36 19.29 -11.34 21.62
C GLY A 36 19.09 -10.79 20.22
N LEU A 37 18.31 -11.49 19.38
CA LEU A 37 17.99 -11.10 18.00
C LEU A 37 17.17 -9.81 17.88
N GLY A 38 16.59 -9.34 18.99
CA GLY A 38 15.72 -8.16 19.00
C GLY A 38 14.26 -8.49 18.68
N GLU A 39 13.93 -9.77 18.51
CA GLU A 39 12.58 -10.30 18.28
C GLU A 39 11.79 -10.39 19.59
N VAL A 40 11.51 -9.23 20.19
CA VAL A 40 10.94 -9.13 21.54
C VAL A 40 9.56 -9.80 21.65
N VAL A 41 8.73 -9.70 20.61
CA VAL A 41 7.38 -10.28 20.61
C VAL A 41 7.44 -11.81 20.64
N LEU A 42 8.31 -12.40 19.83
CA LEU A 42 8.52 -13.85 19.81
C LEU A 42 9.07 -14.33 21.14
N ALA A 43 10.03 -13.59 21.72
CA ALA A 43 10.58 -13.93 23.01
C ALA A 43 9.54 -13.96 24.13
N ILE A 44 8.64 -12.95 24.18
CA ILE A 44 7.54 -12.92 25.16
C ILE A 44 6.70 -14.20 25.05
N ARG A 45 6.37 -14.64 23.82
CA ARG A 45 5.62 -15.89 23.62
C ARG A 45 6.39 -17.10 24.15
N SER A 46 7.67 -17.21 23.83
CA SER A 46 8.51 -18.31 24.32
C SER A 46 8.57 -18.37 25.85
N PHE A 47 8.70 -17.23 26.53
CA PHE A 47 8.65 -17.19 28.00
C PHE A 47 7.27 -17.51 28.57
N GLN A 48 6.19 -17.08 27.91
CA GLN A 48 4.83 -17.45 28.31
C GLN A 48 4.61 -18.97 28.25
N VAL A 49 5.12 -19.63 27.21
CA VAL A 49 5.07 -21.10 27.09
C VAL A 49 5.91 -21.75 28.18
N SER A 50 7.14 -21.28 28.41
CA SER A 50 8.01 -21.77 29.49
C SER A 50 7.33 -21.67 30.87
N LEU A 51 6.71 -20.52 31.16
CA LEU A 51 5.97 -20.27 32.41
C LEU A 51 4.74 -21.16 32.53
N HIS A 52 4.04 -21.45 31.44
CA HIS A 52 2.89 -22.35 31.44
C HIS A 52 3.30 -23.80 31.77
N ILE A 53 4.45 -24.24 31.26
CA ILE A 53 5.01 -25.57 31.53
C ILE A 53 5.52 -25.66 32.97
N TYR A 54 6.23 -24.64 33.47
CA TYR A 54 6.81 -24.62 34.81
C TYR A 54 6.57 -23.28 35.53
N PRO A 55 5.41 -23.11 36.18
CA PRO A 55 5.02 -21.83 36.80
C PRO A 55 5.78 -21.52 38.08
N VAL A 56 6.57 -22.47 38.60
CA VAL A 56 7.23 -22.37 39.91
C VAL A 56 8.54 -21.58 39.81
N ASN A 57 9.17 -21.47 38.63
CA ASN A 57 10.42 -20.72 38.49
C ASN A 57 10.19 -19.20 38.56
N PRO A 58 10.70 -18.51 39.61
CA PRO A 58 10.56 -17.07 39.71
C PRO A 58 11.27 -16.27 38.62
N GLU A 59 12.37 -16.81 38.09
CA GLU A 59 13.19 -16.18 37.06
C GLU A 59 12.36 -15.85 35.80
N LEU A 60 11.46 -16.76 35.41
CA LEU A 60 10.64 -16.61 34.21
C LEU A 60 9.75 -15.37 34.25
N TRP A 61 9.09 -15.07 35.37
CA TRP A 61 8.14 -13.95 35.46
C TRP A 61 8.75 -12.68 36.07
N LYS A 62 9.72 -12.81 36.96
CA LYS A 62 10.39 -11.66 37.59
C LYS A 62 11.51 -11.09 36.73
N GLU A 63 12.20 -11.92 35.95
CA GLU A 63 13.34 -11.49 35.14
C GLU A 63 13.00 -11.52 33.65
N ASP A 64 12.88 -12.71 33.06
CA ASP A 64 12.79 -12.86 31.60
C ASP A 64 11.58 -12.12 31.01
N LEU A 65 10.38 -12.44 31.52
CA LEU A 65 9.12 -11.93 30.97
C LEU A 65 8.85 -10.47 31.38
N SER A 66 9.30 -10.06 32.58
CA SER A 66 9.22 -8.66 33.01
C SER A 66 10.13 -7.76 32.15
N TRP A 67 11.36 -8.21 31.88
CA TRP A 67 12.32 -7.50 31.06
C TRP A 67 11.85 -7.43 29.61
N ALA A 68 11.39 -8.54 29.04
CA ALA A 68 10.87 -8.59 27.67
C ALA A 68 9.68 -7.63 27.47
N ARG A 69 8.73 -7.59 28.42
CA ARG A 69 7.59 -6.65 28.36
C ARG A 69 8.03 -5.19 28.46
N LYS A 70 8.96 -4.88 29.37
CA LYS A 70 9.50 -3.51 29.52
C LYS A 70 10.17 -3.06 28.22
N LEU A 71 10.96 -3.93 27.60
CA LEU A 71 11.64 -3.66 26.33
C LEU A 71 10.63 -3.47 25.19
N HIS A 72 9.58 -4.31 25.13
CA HIS A 72 8.51 -4.19 24.16
C HIS A 72 7.79 -2.84 24.25
N GLU A 73 7.44 -2.42 25.48
CA GLU A 73 6.79 -1.14 25.73
C GLU A 73 7.68 0.05 25.34
N GLN A 74 8.98 -0.02 25.65
CA GLN A 74 9.95 1.00 25.22
C GLN A 74 10.06 1.10 23.70
N LYS A 75 10.12 -0.05 23.00
CA LYS A 75 10.14 -0.08 21.53
C LYS A 75 8.85 0.51 20.94
N LYS A 76 7.70 0.18 21.52
CA LYS A 76 6.40 0.70 21.09
C LYS A 76 6.31 2.22 21.24
N LYS A 77 6.68 2.76 22.41
CA LYS A 77 6.71 4.22 22.64
C LYS A 77 7.67 4.94 21.71
N ALA A 78 8.83 4.35 21.45
CA ALA A 78 9.79 4.92 20.50
C ALA A 78 9.26 4.92 19.06
N ALA A 79 8.52 3.88 18.66
CA ALA A 79 7.88 3.81 17.35
C ALA A 79 6.73 4.84 17.22
N GLU A 80 5.90 4.98 18.25
CA GLU A 80 4.82 5.99 18.27
C GLU A 80 5.36 7.42 18.23
N ALA A 81 6.45 7.70 18.96
CA ALA A 81 7.11 9.01 18.93
C ALA A 81 7.68 9.33 17.53
N LYS A 82 8.29 8.34 16.86
CA LYS A 82 8.77 8.49 15.47
C LYS A 82 7.63 8.72 14.50
N ALA A 83 6.55 7.95 14.58
CA ALA A 83 5.38 8.11 13.72
C ALA A 83 4.71 9.48 13.92
N THR A 84 4.73 10.03 15.14
CA THR A 84 4.20 11.37 15.42
C THR A 84 5.09 12.47 14.80
N GLN A 85 6.41 12.27 14.76
CA GLN A 85 7.33 13.20 14.11
C GLN A 85 7.22 13.14 12.59
N GLU A 86 7.22 11.95 12.01
CA GLU A 86 7.06 11.75 10.55
C GLU A 86 5.69 12.27 10.09
N GLY A 87 4.61 12.02 10.84
CA GLY A 87 3.29 12.58 10.54
C GLY A 87 3.22 14.09 10.69
N ALA A 88 3.95 14.69 11.63
CA ALA A 88 4.02 16.15 11.78
C ALA A 88 4.84 16.81 10.67
N GLU A 89 5.93 16.18 10.22
CA GLU A 89 6.72 16.61 9.06
C GLU A 89 5.93 16.44 7.76
N GLU A 90 5.17 15.35 7.60
CA GLU A 90 4.32 15.12 6.43
C GLU A 90 3.12 16.09 6.38
N ILE A 91 2.52 16.43 7.52
CA ILE A 91 1.50 17.49 7.63
C ILE A 91 2.10 18.88 7.36
N ALA A 92 3.32 19.17 7.83
CA ALA A 92 4.01 20.43 7.55
C ALA A 92 4.37 20.57 6.07
N VAL A 93 4.82 19.49 5.42
CA VAL A 93 5.12 19.46 3.98
C VAL A 93 3.86 19.56 3.13
N ALA A 94 2.74 18.96 3.56
CA ALA A 94 1.46 19.06 2.86
C ALA A 94 0.83 20.45 2.97
N GLN A 95 1.11 21.21 4.04
CA GLN A 95 0.58 22.57 4.24
C GLN A 95 1.33 23.65 3.43
N GLU A 96 2.55 23.40 2.95
CA GLU A 96 3.32 24.38 2.15
C GLU A 96 3.11 24.29 0.63
N LEU A 97 2.31 23.34 0.11
CA LEU A 97 2.30 23.03 -1.33
C LEU A 97 0.94 23.10 -2.04
N ILE A 98 -0.03 23.84 -1.50
CA ILE A 98 -1.13 24.34 -2.31
C ILE A 98 -0.88 25.83 -2.53
N PRO A 99 -0.22 26.25 -3.63
CA PRO A 99 -0.37 27.60 -4.11
C PRO A 99 -1.88 27.84 -4.24
N ASP A 100 -2.38 28.96 -3.70
CA ASP A 100 -3.75 29.42 -3.89
C ASP A 100 -3.99 29.66 -5.39
N TYR A 101 -4.15 28.58 -6.13
CA TYR A 101 -4.35 28.58 -7.56
C TYR A 101 -5.82 28.90 -7.76
N ASP A 102 -6.08 30.19 -7.93
CA ASP A 102 -7.39 30.71 -8.24
C ASP A 102 -7.81 30.19 -9.62
N PHE A 103 -8.54 29.08 -9.62
CA PHE A 103 -9.10 28.46 -10.82
C PHE A 103 -10.10 29.38 -11.54
N GLU A 104 -10.57 30.43 -10.86
CA GLU A 104 -11.42 31.48 -11.43
C GLU A 104 -10.61 32.67 -11.98
N SER A 105 -9.28 32.60 -11.97
CA SER A 105 -8.45 33.63 -12.58
C SER A 105 -8.80 33.79 -14.07
N ASP A 106 -8.92 35.05 -14.49
CA ASP A 106 -9.33 35.43 -15.85
C ASP A 106 -8.48 34.75 -16.93
N GLU A 107 -7.21 34.42 -16.63
CA GLU A 107 -6.29 33.74 -17.54
C GLU A 107 -6.71 32.28 -17.81
N ILE A 108 -7.14 31.53 -16.79
CA ILE A 108 -7.54 30.12 -16.93
C ILE A 108 -8.90 30.01 -17.61
N VAL A 109 -9.82 30.90 -17.25
CA VAL A 109 -11.13 31.01 -17.90
C VAL A 109 -10.97 31.32 -19.39
N ALA A 110 -10.05 32.22 -19.75
CA ALA A 110 -9.75 32.56 -21.14
C ALA A 110 -9.16 31.36 -21.92
N VAL A 111 -8.26 30.60 -21.32
CA VAL A 111 -7.68 29.40 -21.95
C VAL A 111 -8.75 28.32 -22.17
N CYS A 112 -9.60 28.06 -21.17
CA CYS A 112 -10.70 27.10 -21.30
C CYS A 112 -11.72 27.54 -22.37
N ALA A 113 -12.06 28.82 -22.42
CA ALA A 113 -12.94 29.37 -23.46
C ALA A 113 -12.32 29.23 -24.86
N ALA A 114 -11.01 29.49 -25.00
CA ALA A 114 -10.31 29.34 -26.27
C ALA A 114 -10.27 27.87 -26.75
N ILE A 115 -10.09 26.91 -25.83
CA ILE A 115 -10.15 25.48 -26.14
C ILE A 115 -11.56 25.09 -26.59
N ALA A 116 -12.60 25.54 -25.87
CA ALA A 116 -13.99 25.24 -26.22
C ALA A 116 -14.38 25.77 -27.61
N GLU A 117 -13.96 26.98 -27.97
CA GLU A 117 -14.20 27.53 -29.32
C GLU A 117 -13.38 26.79 -30.40
N LYS A 118 -12.16 26.34 -30.07
CA LYS A 118 -11.35 25.50 -30.97
C LYS A 118 -11.97 24.11 -31.19
N GLU A 119 -12.58 23.52 -30.17
CA GLU A 119 -13.29 22.24 -30.29
C GLU A 119 -14.63 22.38 -31.00
N LYS A 120 -15.32 23.51 -30.83
CA LYS A 120 -16.55 23.85 -31.56
C LYS A 120 -16.31 24.02 -33.06
N THR A 121 -15.18 24.61 -33.45
CA THR A 121 -14.78 24.73 -34.86
C THR A 121 -14.28 23.41 -35.45
N ALA A 122 -13.62 22.57 -34.66
CA ALA A 122 -13.20 21.22 -35.08
C ALA A 122 -14.38 20.23 -35.20
N SER A 123 -15.32 20.25 -34.25
CA SER A 123 -16.52 19.39 -34.26
C SER A 123 -17.49 19.74 -35.39
N ALA A 124 -17.47 20.98 -35.88
CA ALA A 124 -18.24 21.38 -37.07
C ALA A 124 -17.68 20.81 -38.38
N THR A 125 -16.41 20.38 -38.43
CA THR A 125 -15.77 19.86 -39.66
C THR A 125 -15.42 18.37 -39.61
N THR A 126 -15.53 17.71 -38.45
CA THR A 126 -15.33 16.25 -38.34
C THR A 126 -16.37 15.62 -37.43
N LYS A 127 -17.34 14.89 -38.02
CA LYS A 127 -18.18 13.95 -37.26
C LYS A 127 -17.38 12.67 -37.04
N THR A 128 -16.96 12.45 -35.81
CA THR A 128 -16.32 11.19 -35.40
C THR A 128 -17.41 10.26 -34.86
N VAL A 129 -17.73 9.21 -35.60
CA VAL A 129 -18.70 8.19 -35.16
C VAL A 129 -17.94 7.04 -34.52
N VAL A 130 -18.29 6.73 -33.28
CA VAL A 130 -17.74 5.60 -32.52
C VAL A 130 -18.75 4.45 -32.61
N ILE A 131 -18.37 3.36 -33.24
CA ILE A 131 -19.22 2.18 -33.41
C ILE A 131 -18.72 1.10 -32.46
N VAL A 132 -19.62 0.61 -31.60
CA VAL A 132 -19.34 -0.48 -30.66
C VAL A 132 -20.11 -1.70 -31.13
N SER A 133 -19.39 -2.77 -31.49
CA SER A 133 -20.01 -4.04 -31.86
C SER A 133 -20.42 -4.83 -30.62
N ALA A 134 -21.40 -5.73 -30.77
CA ALA A 134 -21.88 -6.58 -29.67
C ALA A 134 -20.81 -7.54 -29.10
N SER A 135 -19.65 -7.68 -29.76
CA SER A 135 -18.49 -8.42 -29.27
C SER A 135 -17.50 -7.58 -28.47
N GLY A 136 -17.81 -6.30 -28.21
CA GLY A 136 -16.99 -5.40 -27.40
C GLY A 136 -15.83 -4.74 -28.16
N THR A 137 -15.78 -4.87 -29.49
CA THR A 137 -14.77 -4.19 -30.32
C THR A 137 -15.25 -2.77 -30.63
N VAL A 138 -14.40 -1.78 -30.33
CA VAL A 138 -14.70 -0.36 -30.55
C VAL A 138 -13.85 0.16 -31.69
N GLU A 139 -14.49 0.66 -32.75
CA GLU A 139 -13.83 1.30 -33.88
C GLU A 139 -14.28 2.76 -34.00
N THR A 140 -13.32 3.67 -34.15
CA THR A 140 -13.57 5.11 -34.31
C THR A 140 -13.29 5.52 -35.76
N ARG A 141 -14.31 5.95 -36.49
CA ARG A 141 -14.16 6.38 -37.89
C ARG A 141 -14.47 7.88 -38.01
N THR A 142 -13.51 8.63 -38.55
CA THR A 142 -13.65 10.06 -38.88
C THR A 142 -13.99 10.21 -40.35
N GLU A 143 -15.18 10.70 -40.68
CA GLU A 143 -15.54 11.05 -42.05
C GLU A 143 -15.29 12.55 -42.29
N LYS A 144 -14.57 12.86 -43.38
CA LYS A 144 -14.44 14.22 -43.92
C LYS A 144 -15.53 14.39 -44.98
N GLU A 145 -16.49 15.27 -44.72
CA GLU A 145 -17.55 15.59 -45.68
C GLU A 145 -16.96 16.50 -46.77
N GLU A 146 -16.62 15.95 -47.93
CA GLU A 146 -16.32 16.70 -49.14
C GLU A 146 -17.62 16.81 -49.96
N CYS A 147 -18.07 18.05 -50.14
CA CYS A 147 -19.30 18.42 -50.83
C CYS A 147 -19.27 17.98 -52.30
N ALA A 148 -20.23 17.16 -52.72
CA ALA A 148 -20.51 16.90 -54.13
C ALA A 148 -22.02 17.02 -54.41
N THR A 149 -22.36 18.14 -55.05
CA THR A 149 -23.32 18.36 -56.14
C THR A 149 -24.54 17.42 -56.31
N THR A 150 -25.69 18.07 -56.46
CA THR A 150 -27.08 17.70 -56.80
C THR A 150 -27.35 16.55 -57.81
N PRO A 151 -28.61 16.04 -57.86
CA PRO A 151 -28.98 14.63 -58.08
C PRO A 151 -29.22 14.29 -59.56
N ASP A 152 -29.16 12.99 -59.91
CA ASP A 152 -29.69 12.53 -61.19
C ASP A 152 -30.31 11.11 -61.14
N ASP A 153 -31.57 11.09 -61.56
CA ASP A 153 -32.40 10.08 -62.20
C ASP A 153 -32.40 8.58 -61.84
N THR A 154 -33.59 8.14 -61.39
CA THR A 154 -34.34 6.89 -61.71
C THR A 154 -33.61 5.53 -61.52
N VAL A 155 -34.17 4.53 -60.83
CA VAL A 155 -35.26 3.67 -61.31
C VAL A 155 -35.83 2.89 -60.11
N PHE A 156 -37.16 2.95 -59.92
CA PHE A 156 -37.89 2.04 -59.05
C PHE A 156 -38.00 0.65 -59.68
N ILE A 157 -37.59 -0.43 -58.98
CA ILE A 157 -38.11 -1.78 -59.27
C ILE A 157 -38.58 -2.45 -57.98
N LYS A 158 -39.82 -2.90 -58.08
CA LYS A 158 -40.76 -3.39 -57.08
C LYS A 158 -40.43 -4.82 -56.63
N ALA A 159 -40.55 -5.07 -55.32
CA ALA A 159 -40.49 -6.39 -54.73
C ALA A 159 -41.60 -7.31 -55.27
N ARG A 160 -41.27 -8.59 -55.41
CA ARG A 160 -42.23 -9.69 -55.51
C ARG A 160 -41.83 -10.79 -54.55
#